data_AF-A0A370GZ01-F1
#
_entry.id   AF-A0A370GZ01-F1
#
_cell.length_a   1.000
_cell.length_b   1.000
_cell.length_c   1.000
_cell.angle_alpha   90.00
_cell.angle_beta   90.00
_cell.angle_gamma   90.00
#
_symmetry.space_group_name_H-M   'P 1'
#
loop_
_entity.id
_entity.type
_entity.pdbx_description
1 polymer ?
#
loop_
_entity_poly.entity_id
_entity_poly.type
_entity_poly.pdbx_seq_one_letter_code
_entity_poly.pdbx_strand_id
1 'polypeptide(L)'
;MAKKNQKIQSVKEKSVLSDYDFLSKLIVGIGEVSKITGIPQRQLRYWQEKGLIQTADEAGSTIRRFDYLEIKKILLIKELLEEGYTLEAAAKKIEKRMESINSAFKKLKKLS
;
A
#
# COMPACT_ATOMS: atom_id res chain seq x y z
N MET A 1 -34.85 13.54 15.99
CA MET A 1 -34.04 13.12 14.83
C MET A 1 -32.52 13.32 15.00
N ALA A 2 -32.02 14.23 15.85
CA ALA A 2 -30.58 14.53 15.99
C ALA A 2 -29.68 13.42 16.61
N LYS A 3 -30.18 12.60 17.55
CA LYS A 3 -29.38 11.58 18.27
C LYS A 3 -28.89 10.41 17.38
N LYS A 4 -29.57 10.13 16.27
CA LYS A 4 -29.22 9.03 15.35
C LYS A 4 -27.98 9.36 14.51
N ASN A 5 -27.81 10.61 14.08
CA ASN A 5 -26.65 11.06 13.29
C ASN A 5 -25.35 11.10 14.12
N GLN A 6 -25.41 11.50 15.39
CA GLN A 6 -24.23 11.51 16.27
C GLN A 6 -23.69 10.10 16.55
N LYS A 7 -24.57 9.10 16.72
CA LYS A 7 -24.18 7.69 16.90
C LYS A 7 -23.59 7.07 15.63
N ILE A 8 -24.06 7.47 14.45
CA ILE A 8 -23.54 7.00 13.15
C ILE A 8 -22.16 7.61 12.87
N GLN A 9 -21.95 8.90 13.20
CA GLN A 9 -20.65 9.56 13.08
C GLN A 9 -19.59 8.94 13.99
N SER A 10 -19.91 8.70 15.27
CA SER A 10 -18.93 8.12 16.21
C SER A 10 -18.53 6.68 15.86
N VAL A 11 -19.45 5.88 15.30
CA VAL A 11 -19.15 4.52 14.82
C VAL A 11 -18.27 4.58 13.56
N LYS A 12 -18.56 5.49 12.63
CA LYS A 12 -17.78 5.67 11.39
C LYS A 12 -16.37 6.21 11.66
N GLU A 13 -16.23 7.13 12.61
CA GLU A 13 -14.93 7.63 13.06
C GLU A 13 -14.11 6.50 13.70
N LYS A 14 -14.70 5.72 14.63
CA LYS A 14 -14.02 4.56 15.23
C LYS A 14 -13.55 3.53 14.20
N SER A 15 -14.35 3.22 13.18
CA SER A 15 -13.94 2.24 12.16
C SER A 15 -12.76 2.76 11.34
N VAL A 16 -12.79 4.04 10.95
CA VAL A 16 -11.73 4.66 10.16
C VAL A 16 -10.42 4.75 10.95
N LEU A 17 -10.46 5.12 12.24
CA LEU A 17 -9.28 5.10 13.10
C LEU A 17 -8.71 3.69 13.26
N SER A 18 -9.58 2.68 13.41
CA SER A 18 -9.16 1.28 13.54
C SER A 18 -8.45 0.77 12.28
N ASP A 19 -8.99 1.07 11.11
CA ASP A 19 -8.37 0.71 9.83
C ASP A 19 -7.01 1.38 9.68
N TYR A 20 -6.92 2.67 10.02
CA TYR A 20 -5.65 3.40 9.94
C TYR A 20 -4.58 2.82 10.87
N ASP A 21 -4.90 2.58 12.16
CA ASP A 21 -3.93 2.04 13.13
C ASP A 21 -3.36 0.71 12.65
N PHE A 22 -4.24 -0.18 12.18
CA PHE A 22 -3.84 -1.46 11.59
C PHE A 22 -2.94 -1.28 10.36
N LEU A 23 -3.39 -0.50 9.37
CA LEU A 23 -2.66 -0.31 8.11
C LEU A 23 -1.29 0.36 8.33
N SER A 24 -1.17 1.25 9.32
CA SER A 24 0.08 1.94 9.64
C SER A 24 1.14 1.03 10.26
N LYS A 25 0.72 -0.11 10.83
CA LYS A 25 1.60 -1.11 11.46
C LYS A 25 1.81 -2.36 10.59
N LEU A 26 1.14 -2.43 9.43
CA LEU A 26 1.20 -3.59 8.56
C LEU A 26 2.59 -3.72 7.95
N ILE A 27 3.28 -4.82 8.27
CA ILE A 27 4.60 -5.18 7.74
C ILE A 27 4.56 -6.65 7.32
N VAL A 28 4.86 -6.92 6.05
CA VAL A 28 4.61 -8.24 5.44
C VAL A 28 5.85 -8.72 4.67
N GLY A 29 6.26 -9.97 4.88
CA GLY A 29 7.39 -10.56 4.17
C GLY A 29 7.12 -10.79 2.67
N ILE A 30 8.17 -10.82 1.85
CA ILE A 30 8.05 -11.02 0.39
C ILE A 30 7.27 -12.30 0.02
N GLY A 31 7.33 -13.34 0.86
CA GLY A 31 6.58 -14.58 0.65
C GLY A 31 5.08 -14.39 0.77
N GLU A 32 4.64 -13.68 1.82
CA GLU A 32 3.24 -13.32 2.03
C GLU A 32 2.77 -12.30 0.99
N VAL A 33 3.59 -11.30 0.64
CA VAL A 33 3.26 -10.34 -0.43
C VAL A 33 3.04 -11.06 -1.76
N SER A 34 3.86 -12.06 -2.08
CA SER A 34 3.67 -12.89 -3.27
C SER A 34 2.33 -13.62 -3.25
N LYS A 35 1.94 -14.19 -2.10
CA LYS A 35 0.62 -14.84 -1.93
C LYS A 35 -0.54 -13.85 -2.05
N ILE A 36 -0.43 -12.67 -1.44
CA ILE A 36 -1.46 -11.63 -1.44
C ILE A 36 -1.68 -11.07 -2.84
N THR A 37 -0.60 -10.80 -3.57
CA THR A 37 -0.66 -10.09 -4.87
C THR A 37 -0.75 -11.03 -6.07
N GLY A 38 -0.37 -12.30 -5.90
CA GLY A 38 -0.21 -13.28 -6.97
C GLY A 38 1.04 -13.07 -7.82
N ILE A 39 1.90 -12.11 -7.47
CA ILE A 39 3.13 -11.84 -8.21
C ILE A 39 4.25 -12.76 -7.68
N PRO A 40 4.99 -13.46 -8.55
CA PRO A 40 6.12 -14.29 -8.12
C PRO A 40 7.18 -13.48 -7.37
N GLN A 41 7.74 -14.03 -6.29
CA GLN A 41 8.78 -13.35 -5.51
C GLN A 41 9.99 -12.89 -6.34
N ARG A 42 10.35 -13.63 -7.40
CA ARG A 42 11.43 -13.24 -8.33
C ARG A 42 11.12 -11.90 -9.02
N GLN A 43 9.87 -11.69 -9.41
CA GLN A 43 9.44 -10.46 -10.06
C GLN A 43 9.39 -9.29 -9.07
N LEU A 44 8.95 -9.54 -7.84
CA LEU A 44 9.03 -8.55 -6.75
C LEU A 44 10.48 -8.12 -6.46
N ARG A 45 11.42 -9.07 -6.41
CA ARG A 45 12.86 -8.78 -6.27
C ARG A 45 13.39 -7.95 -7.44
N TYR A 46 13.02 -8.30 -8.66
CA TYR A 46 13.39 -7.53 -9.85
C TYR A 46 12.85 -6.09 -9.81
N TRP A 47 11.59 -5.89 -9.41
CA TRP A 47 11.02 -4.54 -9.25
C TRP A 47 11.74 -3.74 -8.16
N GLN A 48 12.12 -4.39 -7.07
CA GLN A 48 12.93 -3.76 -6.02
C GLN A 48 14.32 -3.35 -6.53
N GLU A 49 15.01 -4.24 -7.25
CA GLU A 49 16.31 -3.96 -7.87
C GLU A 49 16.25 -2.78 -8.86
N LYS A 50 15.10 -2.61 -9.54
CA LYS A 50 14.82 -1.46 -10.41
C LYS A 50 14.40 -0.19 -9.66
N GLY A 51 14.33 -0.23 -8.32
CA GLY A 51 13.90 0.89 -7.48
C GLY A 51 12.41 1.22 -7.59
N LEU A 52 11.60 0.32 -8.18
CA LEU A 52 10.17 0.53 -8.39
C LEU A 52 9.37 0.31 -7.11
N ILE A 53 9.87 -0.53 -6.21
CA ILE A 53 9.28 -0.81 -4.90
C ILE A 53 10.39 -0.79 -3.85
N GLN A 54 10.06 -0.48 -2.61
CA GLN A 54 11.03 -0.36 -1.51
C GLN A 54 10.68 -1.30 -0.36
N THR A 55 11.70 -1.72 0.40
CA THR A 55 11.49 -2.47 1.63
C THR A 55 11.27 -1.50 2.78
N ALA A 56 10.45 -1.91 3.75
CA ALA A 56 10.31 -1.22 5.04
C ALA A 56 11.56 -1.40 5.94
N ASP A 57 12.43 -2.34 5.59
CA ASP A 57 13.66 -2.64 6.31
C ASP A 57 14.81 -1.70 5.93
N GLU A 58 15.74 -1.52 6.87
CA GLU A 58 17.00 -0.80 6.64
C GLU A 58 17.82 -1.44 5.51
N ALA A 59 18.60 -0.60 4.83
CA ALA A 59 19.48 -1.03 3.75
C ALA A 59 20.46 -2.12 4.26
N GLY A 60 20.36 -3.33 3.69
CA GLY A 60 21.23 -4.47 4.05
C GLY A 60 20.52 -5.62 4.78
N SER A 61 19.25 -5.47 5.18
CA SER A 61 18.48 -6.60 5.71
C SER A 61 18.31 -7.71 4.67
N THR A 62 18.59 -8.95 5.06
CA THR A 62 18.34 -10.14 4.20
C THR A 62 16.84 -10.43 4.08
N ILE A 63 16.08 -10.09 5.12
CA ILE A 63 14.63 -10.23 5.15
C ILE A 63 14.04 -9.02 4.45
N ARG A 64 13.19 -9.26 3.45
CA ARG A 64 12.48 -8.21 2.71
C ARG A 64 11.05 -8.13 3.21
N ARG A 65 10.73 -7.03 3.88
CA ARG A 65 9.37 -6.71 4.33
C ARG A 65 8.85 -5.46 3.63
N PHE A 66 7.55 -5.42 3.42
CA PHE A 66 6.84 -4.35 2.73
C PHE A 66 5.73 -3.82 3.62
N ASP A 67 5.55 -2.50 3.63
CA ASP A 67 4.45 -1.86 4.31
C ASP A 67 3.18 -1.86 3.44
N TYR A 68 2.08 -1.34 3.99
CA TYR A 68 0.83 -1.22 3.25
C TYR A 68 0.97 -0.41 1.94
N LEU A 69 1.72 0.69 1.95
CA LEU A 69 1.84 1.58 0.79
C LEU A 69 2.59 0.91 -0.35
N GLU A 70 3.65 0.15 -0.04
CA GLU A 70 4.41 -0.62 -1.01
C GLU A 70 3.61 -1.80 -1.56
N ILE A 71 2.85 -2.50 -0.73
CA ILE A 71 1.92 -3.54 -1.22
C ILE A 71 0.87 -2.94 -2.15
N LYS A 72 0.34 -1.76 -1.83
CA LYS A 72 -0.61 -1.07 -2.70
C LYS A 72 0.03 -0.66 -4.02
N LYS A 73 1.27 -0.18 -3.99
CA LYS A 73 2.05 0.15 -5.18
C LYS A 73 2.26 -1.07 -6.08
N ILE A 74 2.63 -2.22 -5.50
CA ILE A 74 2.79 -3.51 -6.20
C ILE A 74 1.49 -3.89 -6.94
N LEU A 75 0.33 -3.78 -6.28
CA LEU A 75 -0.96 -4.08 -6.89
C LEU A 75 -1.28 -3.14 -8.07
N LEU A 76 -0.98 -1.84 -7.93
CA LEU A 76 -1.19 -0.88 -9.02
C LEU A 76 -0.28 -1.14 -10.23
N ILE A 77 0.97 -1.56 -10.00
CA ILE A 77 1.85 -1.99 -11.10
C ILE A 77 1.23 -3.21 -11.79
N LYS A 78 0.76 -4.19 -11.02
CA LYS A 78 0.13 -5.40 -11.55
C LYS A 78 -1.05 -5.09 -12.48
N GLU A 79 -1.98 -4.26 -12.02
CA GLU A 79 -3.17 -3.84 -12.78
C GLU A 79 -2.76 -3.23 -14.13
N LEU A 80 -1.76 -2.35 -14.15
CA LEU A 80 -1.29 -1.73 -15.39
C LEU A 80 -0.58 -2.72 -16.33
N LEU A 81 0.16 -3.69 -15.79
CA LEU A 81 0.75 -4.75 -16.61
C LEU A 81 -0.35 -5.63 -17.24
N GLU A 82 -1.41 -5.94 -16.50
CA GLU A 82 -2.57 -6.69 -17.00
C GLU A 82 -3.36 -5.90 -18.07
N GLU A 83 -3.39 -4.58 -17.98
CA GLU A 83 -3.91 -3.67 -19.02
C GLU A 83 -3.00 -3.57 -20.27
N GLY A 84 -1.83 -4.21 -20.27
CA GLY A 84 -0.91 -4.26 -21.42
C GLY A 84 0.15 -3.15 -21.45
N TYR A 85 0.31 -2.38 -20.36
CA TYR A 85 1.41 -1.41 -20.27
C TYR A 85 2.76 -2.10 -20.04
N THR A 86 3.84 -1.46 -20.47
CA THR A 86 5.19 -1.85 -20.07
C THR A 86 5.44 -1.48 -18.60
N LEU A 87 6.44 -2.11 -17.99
CA LEU A 87 6.81 -1.82 -16.59
C LEU A 87 7.22 -0.36 -16.39
N GLU A 88 7.96 0.23 -17.34
CA GLU A 88 8.35 1.63 -17.30
C GLU A 88 7.16 2.58 -17.43
N ALA A 89 6.20 2.26 -18.31
CA ALA A 89 4.98 3.04 -18.47
C ALA A 89 4.09 2.94 -17.21
N ALA A 90 4.00 1.75 -16.62
CA ALA A 90 3.29 1.53 -15.37
C ALA A 90 3.90 2.35 -14.23
N ALA A 91 5.23 2.29 -14.06
CA ALA A 91 5.96 3.03 -13.04
C ALA A 91 5.70 4.55 -13.10
N LYS A 92 5.71 5.14 -14.31
CA LYS A 92 5.38 6.56 -14.49
C LYS A 92 3.93 6.88 -14.17
N LYS A 93 2.99 6.02 -14.56
CA LYS A 93 1.55 6.24 -14.35
C LYS A 93 1.13 6.18 -12.88
N ILE A 94 1.79 5.36 -12.07
CA ILE A 94 1.43 5.20 -10.66
C ILE A 94 1.95 6.31 -9.75
N GLU A 95 2.92 7.13 -10.16
CA GLU A 95 3.47 8.21 -9.32
C GLU A 95 2.35 9.13 -8.78
N LYS A 96 1.53 9.67 -9.67
CA LYS A 96 0.39 10.54 -9.31
C LYS A 96 -0.68 9.81 -8.47
N ARG A 97 -0.90 8.52 -8.71
CA ARG A 97 -1.82 7.69 -7.92
C ARG A 97 -1.28 7.52 -6.49
N MET A 98 0.01 7.24 -6.34
CA MET A 98 0.67 7.08 -5.06
C MET A 98 0.74 8.39 -4.27
N GLU A 99 0.99 9.54 -4.91
CA GLU A 99 0.90 10.85 -4.25
C GLU A 99 -0.48 11.06 -3.61
N SER A 100 -1.54 10.73 -4.36
CA SER A 100 -2.92 10.85 -3.87
C SER A 100 -3.17 9.93 -2.68
N ILE A 101 -2.76 8.66 -2.78
CA ILE A 101 -2.88 7.66 -1.70
C ILE A 101 -2.10 8.12 -0.46
N ASN A 102 -0.84 8.54 -0.63
CA ASN A 102 0.02 9.03 0.44
C ASN A 102 -0.61 10.25 1.13
N SER A 103 -1.20 11.16 0.37
CA SER A 103 -1.89 12.33 0.94
C SER A 103 -3.11 11.93 1.76
N ALA A 104 -3.89 10.94 1.30
CA ALA A 104 -5.03 10.41 2.03
C ALA A 104 -4.58 9.70 3.31
N PHE A 105 -3.53 8.87 3.24
CA PHE A 105 -2.96 8.17 4.38
C PHE A 105 -2.41 9.15 5.43
N LYS A 106 -1.75 10.23 5.00
CA LYS A 106 -1.31 11.32 5.89
C LYS A 106 -2.48 12.07 6.53
N LYS A 107 -3.59 12.26 5.82
CA LYS A 107 -4.80 12.86 6.40
C LYS A 107 -5.40 11.93 7.45
N LEU A 108 -5.51 10.63 7.16
CA LEU A 108 -5.97 9.63 8.14
C LEU A 108 -5.10 9.63 9.40
N LYS A 109 -3.77 9.72 9.25
CA LYS A 109 -2.83 9.87 10.37
C LYS A 109 -3.09 11.09 11.26
N LYS A 110 -3.62 12.18 10.70
CA LYS A 110 -3.94 13.39 11.48
C LYS A 110 -5.28 13.28 12.22
N LEU A 111 -6.13 12.32 11.82
CA LEU A 111 -7.44 12.07 12.40
C LEU A 111 -7.40 10.95 13.46
N SER A 112 -6.38 10.10 13.43
CA SER A 112 -6.07 9.08 14.44
C SER A 112 -5.36 9.66 15.65
#